data_AF-A0A2V8TSI2-F1
#
_entry.id   AF-A0A2V8TSI2-F1
#
_cell.length_a   1.000
_cell.length_b   1.000
_cell.length_c   1.000
_cell.angle_alpha   90.00
_cell.angle_beta   90.00
_cell.angle_gamma   90.00
#
_symmetry.space_group_name_H-M   'P 1'
#
loop_
_entity.id
_entity.type
_entity.pdbx_description
1 polymer ?
#
loop_
_entity_poly.entity_id
_entity_poly.type
_entity_poly.pdbx_seq_one_letter_code
_entity_poly.pdbx_strand_id
1 'polypeptide(L)' 'MACEEWRKLMQQCYNAEKAYNQAVNDASNLDGAEFDVAQQRAEEARKACLEFENALRDHELVHGCLKASAALKS' A
#
# COMPACT_ATOMS: atom_id res chain seq x y z
N MET A 1 -5.50 19.92 5.29
CA MET A 1 -5.30 19.53 3.88
C MET A 1 -4.26 18.41 3.89
N ALA A 2 -4.46 17.32 3.15
CA ALA A 2 -3.43 16.29 3.04
C ALA A 2 -2.17 16.88 2.38
N CYS A 3 -1.04 16.82 3.07
CA CYS A 3 0.23 17.34 2.58
C CYS A 3 0.75 16.49 1.39
N GLU A 4 1.72 17.00 0.65
CA GLU A 4 2.28 16.31 -0.52
C GLU A 4 2.94 14.97 -0.16
N GLU A 5 3.54 14.87 1.03
CA GLU A 5 4.17 13.63 1.51
C GLU A 5 3.13 12.53 1.77
N TRP A 6 2.02 12.87 2.44
CA TRP A 6 0.90 11.95 2.65
C TRP A 6 0.30 11.47 1.32
N ARG A 7 0.17 12.37 0.33
CA ARG A 7 -0.33 11.98 -1.02
C ARG A 7 0.64 11.02 -1.73
N LYS A 8 1.95 11.24 -1.60
CA LYS A 8 2.97 10.32 -2.16
C LYS A 8 2.91 8.96 -1.49
N LEU A 9 2.82 8.90 -0.16
CA LEU A 9 2.70 7.66 0.60
C LEU A 9 1.42 6.89 0.24
N MET A 10 0.29 7.59 0.08
CA MET A 10 -0.97 6.98 -0.41
C MET A 10 -0.82 6.41 -1.82
N GLN A 11 -0.15 7.13 -2.72
CA GLN A 11 0.08 6.64 -4.08
C GLN A 11 1.03 5.44 -4.10
N GLN A 12 2.02 5.40 -3.21
CA GLN A 12 2.90 4.25 -3.04
C GLN A 12 2.16 3.04 -2.47
N CYS A 13 1.30 3.22 -1.46
CA CYS A 13 0.40 2.16 -0.97
C CYS A 13 -0.43 1.57 -2.10
N TYR A 14 -1.11 2.43 -2.86
CA TYR A 14 -1.98 2.00 -3.96
C TYR A 14 -1.21 1.23 -5.04
N ASN A 15 -0.02 1.69 -5.41
CA ASN A 15 0.81 1.00 -6.39
C ASN A 15 1.29 -0.36 -5.88
N ALA A 16 1.67 -0.46 -4.61
CA ALA A 16 2.05 -1.72 -3.98
C ALA A 16 0.87 -2.70 -3.90
N GLU A 17 -0.33 -2.21 -3.59
CA GLU A 17 -1.54 -3.04 -3.53
C GLU A 17 -1.92 -3.55 -4.93
N LYS A 18 -1.81 -2.69 -5.95
CA LYS A 18 -2.00 -3.09 -7.34
C LYS A 18 -0.99 -4.15 -7.77
N ALA A 19 0.28 -4.00 -7.39
CA ALA A 19 1.33 -4.98 -7.68
C ALA A 19 1.06 -6.32 -6.98
N TYR A 20 0.61 -6.28 -5.72
CA TYR A 20 0.19 -7.47 -4.98
C TYR A 20 -0.96 -8.20 -5.69
N ASN A 21 -2.03 -7.49 -6.02
CA ASN A 21 -3.19 -8.07 -6.70
C ASN A 21 -2.81 -8.66 -8.06
N GLN A 22 -1.92 -8.01 -8.81
CA GLN A 22 -1.40 -8.55 -10.06
C GLN A 22 -0.61 -9.83 -9.83
N ALA A 23 0.32 -9.84 -8.86
CA ALA A 23 1.14 -11.02 -8.55
C ALA A 23 0.29 -12.22 -8.09
N VAL A 24 -0.77 -11.98 -7.32
CA VAL A 24 -1.72 -13.02 -6.89
C VAL A 24 -2.52 -13.56 -8.09
N ASN A 25 -2.99 -12.70 -8.99
CA ASN A 25 -3.70 -13.12 -10.20
C ASN A 25 -2.78 -13.87 -11.19
N ASP A 26 -1.52 -13.45 -11.31
CA ASP A 26 -0.55 -14.15 -12.15
C ASP A 26 -0.24 -15.53 -11.54
N ALA A 27 -0.09 -15.62 -10.22
CA ALA A 27 0.13 -16.87 -9.50
C ALA A 27 -1.03 -17.86 -9.64
N SER A 28 -2.28 -17.41 -9.82
CA SER A 28 -3.44 -18.30 -9.87
C SER A 28 -3.44 -19.27 -11.06
N ASN A 29 -2.61 -19.00 -12.08
CA ASN A 29 -2.48 -19.83 -13.28
C ASN A 29 -1.10 -20.48 -13.41
N LEU A 30 -0.25 -20.39 -12.38
CA LEU A 30 1.10 -20.93 -12.36
C LEU A 30 1.19 -22.11 -11.40
N ASP A 31 2.14 -23.01 -11.67
CA ASP A 31 2.44 -24.16 -10.83
C ASP A 31 3.96 -24.35 -10.65
N GLY A 32 4.33 -25.09 -9.60
CA GLY A 32 5.72 -25.38 -9.26
C GLY A 32 6.55 -24.12 -8.99
N ALA A 33 7.76 -24.07 -9.54
CA ALA A 33 8.71 -22.99 -9.25
C ALA A 33 8.24 -21.59 -9.70
N GLU A 34 7.38 -21.51 -10.72
CA GLU A 34 6.83 -20.24 -11.20
C GLU A 34 5.79 -19.68 -10.23
N PHE A 35 5.03 -20.56 -9.57
CA PHE A 35 4.13 -20.20 -8.48
C PHE A 35 4.90 -19.67 -7.27
N ASP A 36 5.99 -20.34 -6.85
CA ASP A 36 6.80 -19.91 -5.72
C ASP A 36 7.38 -18.50 -5.94
N VAL A 37 7.86 -18.21 -7.15
CA VAL A 37 8.38 -16.88 -7.51
C VAL A 37 7.27 -15.83 -7.52
N ALA A 38 6.10 -16.16 -8.05
CA ALA A 38 4.95 -15.25 -8.06
C ALA A 38 4.44 -14.98 -6.63
N GLN A 39 4.41 -15.99 -5.77
CA GLN A 39 4.06 -15.87 -4.36
C GLN A 39 5.08 -14.99 -3.62
N GLN A 40 6.37 -15.17 -3.86
CA GLN A 40 7.39 -14.34 -3.22
C GLN A 40 7.26 -12.86 -3.60
N ARG A 41 6.97 -12.56 -4.88
CA ARG A 41 6.69 -11.18 -5.34
C ARG A 41 5.44 -10.60 -4.67
N ALA A 42 4.39 -11.40 -4.51
CA ALA A 42 3.20 -10.99 -3.79
C ALA A 42 3.53 -10.68 -2.31
N GLU A 43 4.29 -11.53 -1.64
CA GLU A 43 4.69 -11.27 -0.25
C GLU A 43 5.55 -10.00 -0.09
N GLU A 44 6.46 -9.73 -1.02
CA GLU A 44 7.25 -8.49 -1.04
C GLU A 44 6.36 -7.26 -1.25
N ALA A 45 5.43 -7.32 -2.21
CA ALA A 45 4.47 -6.23 -2.44
C ALA A 45 3.59 -6.00 -1.20
N ARG A 46 3.15 -7.06 -0.52
CA ARG A 46 2.38 -6.98 0.72
C ARG A 46 3.18 -6.34 1.86
N LYS A 47 4.46 -6.68 2.00
CA LYS A 47 5.35 -6.04 2.99
C LYS A 47 5.48 -4.55 2.70
N ALA A 48 5.69 -4.17 1.44
CA ALA A 48 5.75 -2.77 1.04
C ALA A 48 4.44 -2.01 1.34
N CYS A 49 3.27 -2.61 1.08
CA CYS A 49 1.98 -2.04 1.48
C CYS A 49 1.95 -1.73 2.98
N LEU A 50 2.28 -2.72 3.82
CA LEU A 50 2.27 -2.57 5.28
C LEU A 50 3.24 -1.48 5.75
N GLU A 51 4.41 -1.37 5.12
CA GLU A 51 5.38 -0.31 5.43
C GLU A 51 4.81 1.08 5.10
N PHE A 52 4.18 1.24 3.93
CA PHE A 52 3.58 2.51 3.56
C PHE A 52 2.33 2.85 4.38
N GLU A 53 1.52 1.87 4.78
CA GLU A 53 0.38 2.06 5.69
C GLU A 53 0.84 2.52 7.07
N ASN A 54 1.91 1.92 7.60
CA ASN A 54 2.51 2.36 8.86
C ASN A 54 3.08 3.78 8.73
N ALA A 55 3.78 4.08 7.63
CA ALA A 55 4.30 5.42 7.37
C ALA A 55 3.17 6.46 7.25
N LEU A 56 2.04 6.12 6.62
CA LEU A 56 0.85 6.97 6.59
C LEU A 56 0.30 7.24 7.98
N ARG A 57 0.15 6.19 8.80
CA ARG A 57 -0.36 6.31 10.17
C ARG A 57 0.56 7.15 11.04
N ASP A 58 1.86 6.94 10.95
CA ASP A 58 2.85 7.73 11.69
C ASP A 58 2.86 9.19 11.20
N HIS A 59 2.78 9.41 9.89
CA HIS A 59 2.65 10.75 9.32
C HIS A 59 1.37 11.45 9.81
N GLU A 60 0.25 10.73 9.91
CA GLU A 60 -1.00 11.26 10.45
C GLU A 60 -0.91 11.61 11.94
N LEU A 61 -0.22 10.80 12.74
CA LEU A 61 0.02 11.07 14.16
C LEU A 61 0.86 12.33 14.38
N VAL A 62 1.86 12.55 13.53
CA VAL A 62 2.79 13.69 13.65
C VAL A 62 2.22 14.98 13.04
N HIS A 63 1.69 14.90 11.81
CA HIS A 63 1.24 16.07 11.05
C HIS A 63 -0.25 16.37 11.15
N GLY A 64 -1.07 15.43 11.64
CA GLY A 64 -2.52 15.63 11.76
C GLY A 64 -3.24 15.80 10.41
N CYS A 65 -2.68 15.31 9.31
CA CYS A 65 -3.18 15.55 7.95
C CYS A 65 -4.65 15.12 7.73
N LEU A 66 -5.14 14.10 8.46
CA LEU A 66 -6.55 13.68 8.44
C LEU A 66 -7.49 14.50 9.35
N LYS A 67 -7.00 15.24 10.35
CA LYS A 67 -7.89 16.09 11.19
C LYS A 67 -8.57 17.21 10.40
N ALA A 68 -8.01 17.56 9.24
CA ALA A 68 -8.60 18.57 8.35
C ALA A 68 -9.65 18.02 7.36
N SER A 69 -9.74 16.71 7.14
CA SER A 69 -10.78 16.13 6.27
C SER A 69 -12.01 15.66 7.05
N ALA A 70 -11.86 15.35 8.34
CA ALA A 70 -12.98 15.07 9.24
C ALA A 70 -13.82 16.33 9.56
N ALA A 71 -13.22 17.52 9.56
CA ALA A 71 -13.90 18.80 9.80
C ALA A 71 -14.70 19.35 8.60
N LEU A 72 -14.68 18.66 7.45
CA LEU A 72 -15.47 19.00 6.26
C LEU A 72 -16.77 18.17 6.15
N LYS A 73 -17.08 17.35 7.18
CA LYS A 73 -18.33 16.58 7.29
C LYS A 73 -19.20 17.03 8.48
N SER A 74 -18.97 18.22 9.03
CA SER A 74 -19.79 18.85 10.08
C SER A 74 -20.33 20.20 9.61
#